data_AF-A0A7K5KP05-F1
#
_entry.id   AF-A0A7K5KP05-F1
#
_cell.length_a   1.000
_cell.length_b   1.000
_cell.length_c   1.000
_cell.angle_alpha   90.00
_cell.angle_beta   90.00
_cell.angle_gamma   90.00
#
_symmetry.space_group_name_H-M   'P 1'
#
loop_
_entity.id
_entity.type
_entity.pdbx_description
1 polymer ?
#
loop_
_entity_poly.entity_id
_entity_poly.type
_entity_poly.pdbx_seq_one_letter_code
_entity_poly.pdbx_strand_id
1 'polypeptide(L)' 'LSVALSGTVLARCPSCARNFASLYCHNTCSPDQSLFINVTRVVNRTEVPELPRVAVLEYQSFYRQRFAD' A
#
# COMPACT_ATOMS: atom_id res chain seq x y z
N LEU A 1 5.08 3.47 12.12
CA LEU A 1 5.62 4.74 11.59
C LEU A 1 5.03 5.14 10.22
N SER A 2 4.66 4.20 9.35
CA SER A 2 4.33 4.44 7.92
C SER A 2 3.42 5.64 7.63
N VAL A 3 2.20 5.68 8.18
CA VAL A 3 1.23 6.77 7.91
C VAL A 3 1.24 7.83 9.02
N ALA A 4 1.71 7.49 10.22
CA ALA A 4 1.58 8.32 11.42
C ALA A 4 2.35 9.66 11.33
N LEU A 5 3.57 9.64 10.79
CA LEU A 5 4.37 10.86 10.61
C LEU A 5 3.72 11.81 9.61
N SER A 6 3.38 11.33 8.42
CA SER A 6 2.70 12.12 7.39
C SER A 6 1.34 12.61 7.86
N GLY A 7 0.60 11.79 8.61
CA GLY A 7 -0.67 12.18 9.23
C GLY A 7 -0.52 13.37 10.19
N THR A 8 0.61 13.46 10.92
CA THR A 8 0.91 14.60 11.80
C THR A 8 1.20 15.87 10.99
N VAL A 9 1.97 15.75 9.91
CA VAL A 9 2.27 16.89 9.01
C VAL A 9 1.00 17.43 8.35
N LEU A 10 0.10 16.53 7.93
CA LEU A 10 -1.15 16.88 7.26
C LEU A 10 -2.30 17.18 8.23
N ALA A 11 -2.08 17.12 9.55
CA ALA A 11 -3.14 17.21 10.56
C ALA A 11 -3.93 18.53 10.53
N ARG A 12 -3.34 19.60 10.00
CA ARG A 12 -4.02 20.91 9.85
C ARG A 12 -5.08 20.92 8.74
N CYS A 13 -5.05 19.97 7.81
CA CYS A 13 -6.04 19.84 6.74
C CYS A 13 -6.60 18.40 6.70
N PRO A 14 -7.80 18.17 7.27
CA PRO A 14 -8.40 16.83 7.34
C PRO A 14 -8.59 16.16 5.98
N SER A 15 -8.89 16.94 4.94
CA SER A 15 -9.04 16.42 3.58
C SER A 15 -7.72 15.88 3.02
N CYS A 16 -6.62 16.61 3.22
CA CYS A 16 -5.29 16.15 2.80
C CYS A 16 -4.89 14.87 3.55
N ALA A 17 -5.08 14.85 4.88
CA ALA A 17 -4.79 13.67 5.69
C ALA A 17 -5.63 12.45 5.25
N ARG A 18 -6.91 12.66 4.94
CA ARG A 18 -7.81 11.59 4.46
C ARG A 18 -7.41 11.08 3.09
N ASN A 19 -7.12 11.96 2.12
CA ASN A 19 -6.71 11.56 0.78
C ASN A 19 -5.40 10.78 0.83
N PHE A 20 -4.43 11.25 1.62
CA PHE A 20 -3.17 10.54 1.85
C PHE A 20 -3.41 9.16 2.47
N ALA A 21 -4.18 9.07 3.56
CA ALA A 21 -4.48 7.78 4.18
C ALA A 21 -5.22 6.82 3.20
N SER A 22 -6.14 7.35 2.40
CA SER A 22 -6.89 6.59 1.40
C SER A 22 -5.97 5.91 0.38
N LEU A 23 -4.94 6.61 -0.11
CA LEU A 23 -3.93 6.04 -1.01
C LEU A 23 -3.28 4.76 -0.42
N TYR A 24 -2.86 4.81 0.84
CA TYR A 24 -2.25 3.64 1.51
C TYR A 24 -3.27 2.53 1.78
N CYS A 25 -4.48 2.89 2.18
CA CYS A 25 -5.56 1.95 2.41
C CYS A 25 -5.93 1.21 1.12
N HIS A 26 -6.01 1.89 -0.03
CA HIS A 26 -6.26 1.24 -1.31
C HIS A 26 -5.14 0.26 -1.66
N ASN A 27 -3.88 0.68 -1.57
CA ASN A 27 -2.73 -0.19 -1.85
C ASN A 27 -2.67 -1.44 -0.95
N THR A 28 -3.22 -1.40 0.26
CA THR A 28 -3.08 -2.47 1.25
C THR A 28 -4.33 -3.32 1.44
N CYS A 29 -5.51 -2.69 1.45
CA CYS A 29 -6.76 -3.28 1.94
C CYS A 29 -7.88 -3.32 0.89
N SER A 30 -7.67 -2.76 -0.31
CA SER A 30 -8.69 -2.80 -1.36
C SER A 30 -9.04 -4.25 -1.72
N PRO A 31 -10.32 -4.64 -1.79
CA PRO A 31 -10.70 -5.97 -2.26
C PRO A 31 -10.29 -6.18 -3.73
N ASP A 32 -10.22 -5.10 -4.51
CA ASP A 32 -9.83 -5.09 -5.92
C ASP A 32 -8.34 -4.72 -6.14
N GLN A 33 -7.49 -4.90 -5.13
CA GLN A 33 -6.07 -4.50 -5.18
C GLN A 33 -5.33 -5.02 -6.44
N SER A 34 -5.62 -6.25 -6.86
CA SER A 34 -4.98 -6.88 -8.02
C SER A 34 -5.28 -6.17 -9.35
N LEU A 35 -6.28 -5.28 -9.41
CA LEU A 35 -6.57 -4.49 -10.60
C LEU A 35 -5.56 -3.35 -10.83
N PHE A 36 -4.83 -2.93 -9.79
CA PHE A 36 -3.95 -1.76 -9.86
C PHE A 36 -2.61 -1.92 -9.11
N ILE A 37 -2.33 -3.09 -8.54
CA ILE A 37 -1.03 -3.45 -7.97
C ILE A 37 -0.43 -4.62 -8.74
N ASN A 38 0.86 -4.52 -9.07
CA ASN A 38 1.64 -5.62 -9.63
C ASN A 38 2.87 -5.91 -8.76
N VAL A 39 2.97 -7.12 -8.22
CA VAL A 39 4.12 -7.53 -7.40
C VAL A 39 5.31 -7.83 -8.31
N THR A 40 6.42 -7.13 -8.11
CA THR A 40 7.63 -7.26 -8.95
C THR A 40 8.74 -8.06 -8.28
N ARG A 41 8.77 -8.11 -6.95
CA ARG A 41 9.79 -8.88 -6.21
C ARG A 41 9.22 -9.50 -4.94
N VAL A 42 9.59 -10.75 -4.72
CA VAL A 42 9.23 -11.53 -3.54
C VAL A 42 10.43 -12.23 -2.92
N VAL A 43 10.32 -12.62 -1.66
CA VAL A 43 11.28 -13.50 -0.98
C VAL A 43 10.55 -14.66 -0.30
N ASN A 44 11.14 -15.84 -0.38
CA ASN A 44 10.63 -17.01 0.33
C ASN A 44 10.89 -16.86 1.84
N ARG A 45 9.83 -16.93 2.64
CA ARG A 45 9.85 -16.92 4.11
C ARG A 45 9.15 -18.16 4.68
N THR A 46 9.31 -19.28 4.02
CA THR A 46 8.77 -20.57 4.47
C THR A 46 9.55 -21.01 5.71
N GLU A 47 8.91 -20.90 6.88
CA GLU A 47 9.46 -21.35 8.17
C GLU A 47 9.09 -22.82 8.46
N VAL A 48 7.95 -23.27 7.94
CA VAL A 48 7.44 -24.64 8.09
C VAL A 48 7.36 -25.27 6.70
N PRO A 49 7.97 -26.44 6.44
CA PRO A 49 8.03 -27.03 5.10
C PRO A 49 6.65 -27.25 4.44
N GLU A 50 5.60 -27.49 5.22
CA GLU A 50 4.24 -27.72 4.72
C GLU A 50 3.43 -26.43 4.48
N LEU A 51 3.95 -25.26 4.88
CA LEU A 51 3.26 -23.99 4.77
C LEU A 51 4.12 -22.96 4.04
N PRO A 52 4.16 -23.01 2.69
CA PRO A 52 4.96 -22.07 1.92
C PRO A 52 4.45 -20.64 2.15
N ARG A 53 5.35 -19.78 2.60
CA ARG A 53 5.08 -18.35 2.81
C ARG A 53 6.01 -17.51 1.95
N VAL A 54 5.43 -16.53 1.29
CA VAL A 54 6.15 -15.59 0.44
C VAL A 54 5.87 -14.19 0.96
N ALA A 55 6.92 -13.39 1.10
CA ALA A 55 6.81 -11.99 1.46
C ALA A 55 7.06 -11.10 0.25
N VAL A 56 6.19 -10.10 0.06
CA VAL A 56 6.33 -9.08 -0.98
C VAL A 56 7.42 -8.09 -0.56
N LEU A 57 8.42 -7.91 -1.41
CA LEU A 57 9.50 -6.94 -1.22
C LEU A 57 9.32 -5.68 -2.06
N GLU A 58 8.60 -5.79 -3.19
CA GLU A 58 8.39 -4.70 -4.12
C GLU A 58 7.11 -4.91 -4.93
N TYR A 59 6.39 -3.82 -5.18
CA TYR A 59 5.24 -3.79 -6.07
C TYR A 59 5.18 -2.44 -6.79
N GLN A 60 4.55 -2.44 -7.96
CA GLN A 60 4.17 -1.25 -8.72
C GLN A 60 2.70 -0.94 -8.46
N SER A 61 2.36 0.34 -8.24
CA SER A 61 0.98 0.81 -8.11
C SER A 61 0.58 1.72 -9.26
N PHE A 62 -0.54 1.43 -9.92
CA PHE A 62 -0.99 2.12 -11.12
C PHE A 62 -2.22 2.98 -10.81
N TYR A 63 -2.01 4.30 -10.68
CA TYR A 63 -3.07 5.27 -10.46
C TYR A 63 -3.35 6.11 -11.70
N ARG A 64 -4.62 6.52 -11.87
CA ARG A 64 -4.97 7.53 -12.88
C ARG A 64 -4.44 8.90 -12.44
N GLN A 65 -3.94 9.70 -13.38
CA GLN A 65 -3.38 11.02 -13.09
C GLN A 65 -4.35 11.93 -12.32
N ARG A 66 -5.62 11.98 -12.74
CA ARG A 66 -6.69 12.76 -12.08
C ARG A 66 -6.91 12.49 -10.59
N PHE A 67 -6.41 11.37 -10.08
CA PHE A 67 -6.51 11.00 -8.67
C PHE A 67 -5.28 11.49 -7.88
N ALA A 68 -4.15 11.68 -8.56
CA ALA A 68 -2.90 12.17 -8.00
C ALA A 68 -2.71 13.68 -8.16
N ASP A 69 -3.36 14.29 -9.15
CA ASP A 69 -3.51 15.75 -9.32
C ASP A 69 -4.42 16.33 -8.22
#